data_AF-A0AAJ2U529-F1
#
_entry.id   AF-A0AAJ2U529-F1
#
_cell.length_a   1.000
_cell.length_b   1.000
_cell.length_c   1.000
_cell.angle_alpha   90.00
_cell.angle_beta   90.00
_cell.angle_gamma   90.00
#
_symmetry.space_group_name_H-M   'P 1'
#
loop_
_entity.id
_entity.type
_entity.pdbx_description
1 polymer ?
#
loop_
_entity_poly.entity_id
_entity_poly.type
_entity_poly.pdbx_seq_one_letter_code
_entity_poly.pdbx_strand_id
1 'polypeptide(L)' 'MLDLQFLRANFAEVKDKLQHRGEDLTDLGRFEELDHKRRELIVESEKLKSKRNEVSQQVAALKREKQDADHLIKEMREVG' A
#
# COMPACT_ATOMS: atom_id res chain seq x y z
N MET A 1 -2.01 20.37 -14.47
CA MET A 1 -1.68 19.31 -13.51
C MET A 1 -0.80 18.31 -14.25
N LEU A 2 0.37 17.93 -13.70
CA LEU A 2 1.22 16.90 -14.31
C LEU A 2 0.58 15.52 -14.13
N ASP A 3 0.74 14.65 -15.12
CA ASP A 3 0.34 13.26 -14.97
C ASP A 3 1.21 12.57 -13.89
N LEU A 4 0.54 11.86 -12.97
CA LEU A 4 1.20 11.22 -11.82
C LEU A 4 2.12 10.07 -12.24
N GLN A 5 1.75 9.32 -13.28
CA GLN A 5 2.57 8.21 -13.75
C GLN A 5 3.83 8.74 -14.43
N PHE A 6 3.69 9.77 -15.28
CA PHE A 6 4.80 10.47 -15.91
C PHE A 6 5.73 11.12 -14.88
N LEU A 7 5.16 11.80 -13.89
CA LEU A 7 5.92 12.47 -12.83
C LEU A 7 6.77 11.48 -12.04
N ARG A 8 6.23 10.29 -11.73
CA ARG A 8 7.00 9.23 -11.06
C ARG A 8 8.08 8.66 -11.95
N ALA A 9 7.74 8.33 -13.20
CA ALA A 9 8.67 7.69 -14.13
C ALA A 9 9.85 8.61 -14.50
N ASN A 10 9.62 9.93 -14.51
CA ASN A 10 10.59 10.93 -14.97
C ASN A 10 10.87 11.98 -13.88
N PHE A 11 10.83 11.59 -12.60
CA PHE A 11 10.89 12.52 -11.47
C PHE A 11 12.13 13.42 -11.51
N ALA A 12 13.31 12.85 -11.79
CA ALA A 12 14.56 13.58 -11.91
C ALA A 12 14.54 14.60 -13.07
N GLU A 13 13.98 14.23 -14.22
CA GLU A 13 13.86 15.12 -15.39
C GLU A 13 12.88 16.27 -15.10
N VAL A 14 11.75 15.97 -14.46
CA VAL A 14 10.78 17.01 -14.07
C VAL A 14 11.39 17.96 -13.05
N LYS A 15 12.14 17.44 -12.06
CA LYS A 15 12.85 18.23 -11.07
C LYS A 15 13.83 19.20 -11.74
N ASP A 16 14.66 18.71 -12.66
CA ASP A 16 15.62 19.52 -13.41
C ASP A 16 14.92 20.62 -14.23
N LYS A 17 13.84 20.27 -14.95
CA LYS A 17 13.04 21.24 -15.72
C LYS A 17 12.39 22.31 -14.86
N LEU A 18 11.99 21.99 -13.63
CA LEU A 18 11.42 22.96 -12.68
C LEU A 18 12.51 23.85 -12.07
N GLN A 19 13.71 23.33 -11.82
CA GLN A 19 14.87 24.14 -11.39
C GLN A 19 15.25 25.19 -12.44
N HIS A 20 15.28 24.80 -13.72
CA HIS A 20 15.56 25.74 -14.82
C HIS A 20 14.54 26.87 -14.92
N ARG A 21 13.32 26.68 -14.39
CA ARG A 21 12.27 27.70 -14.33
C ARG A 21 12.38 28.61 -13.11
N GLY A 22 13.27 28.31 -12.17
CA GLY A 22 13.46 29.07 -10.93
C GLY A 22 12.39 28.79 -9.86
N GLU A 23 11.69 27.67 -9.95
CA GLU A 23 10.63 27.28 -9.01
C GLU A 23 11.19 26.72 -7.69
N ASP A 24 10.47 26.91 -6.59
CA ASP A 24 10.75 26.23 -5.31
C ASP A 24 10.33 24.75 -5.41
N LEU A 25 11.26 23.83 -5.14
CA LEU A 25 11.05 22.39 -5.25
C LEU A 25 10.73 21.71 -3.91
N THR A 26 10.58 22.45 -2.82
CA THR A 26 10.35 21.87 -1.49
C THR A 26 9.15 20.92 -1.49
N ASP A 27 8.06 21.31 -2.16
CA ASP A 27 6.85 20.49 -2.24
C ASP A 27 6.99 19.31 -3.22
N LEU A 28 7.87 19.41 -4.21
CA LEU A 28 8.16 18.29 -5.12
C LEU A 28 8.88 17.15 -4.39
N GLY A 29 9.79 17.47 -3.48
CA GLY A 29 10.43 16.47 -2.61
C GLY A 29 9.43 15.79 -1.67
N ARG A 30 8.55 16.57 -1.02
CA ARG A 30 7.47 16.02 -0.18
C ARG A 30 6.52 15.12 -0.96
N PHE A 31 6.24 15.46 -2.21
CA PHE A 31 5.43 14.64 -3.09
C PHE A 31 6.00 13.23 -3.28
N GLU A 32 7.32 13.11 -3.50
CA GLU A 32 7.99 11.81 -3.68
C GLU A 32 7.83 10.92 -2.46
N GLU A 33 8.09 11.47 -1.26
CA GLU A 33 7.93 10.76 0.01
C GLU A 33 6.49 10.31 0.26
N LEU A 34 5.52 11.21 0.03
CA LEU A 34 4.10 10.91 0.22
C LEU A 34 3.58 9.89 -0.79
N ASP A 35 4.03 9.95 -2.04
CA ASP A 35 3.66 8.97 -3.06
C ASP A 35 4.22 7.58 -2.73
N HIS A 36 5.47 7.51 -2.27
CA HIS A 36 6.08 6.27 -1.80
C HIS A 36 5.29 5.66 -0.66
N LYS A 37 5.08 6.42 0.42
CA LYS A 37 4.33 5.98 1.60
C LYS A 37 2.91 5.54 1.25
N ARG A 38 2.23 6.28 0.36
CA ARG A 38 0.90 5.91 -0.14
C ARG A 38 0.93 4.54 -0.83
N ARG A 39 1.91 4.30 -1.70
CA ARG A 39 2.02 3.02 -2.43
C ARG A 39 2.32 1.85 -1.49
N GLU A 40 3.21 2.05 -0.52
CA GLU A 40 3.49 1.04 0.51
C GLU A 40 2.24 0.67 1.30
N LEU A 41 1.49 1.68 1.79
CA LEU A 41 0.26 1.46 2.54
C LEU A 41 -0.82 0.75 1.71
N ILE A 42 -0.90 1.04 0.41
CA ILE A 42 -1.82 0.32 -0.49
C ILE A 42 -1.43 -1.15 -0.59
N VAL A 43 -0.14 -1.45 -0.82
CA VAL A 43 0.35 -2.84 -0.91
C VAL A 43 0.13 -3.58 0.41
N GLU A 44 0.42 -2.93 1.54
CA GLU A 44 0.19 -3.49 2.86
C GLU A 44 -1.29 -3.78 3.10
N SER A 45 -2.18 -2.84 2.76
CA SER A 45 -3.63 -3.03 2.88
C SER A 45 -4.13 -4.20 2.04
N GLU A 46 -3.68 -4.33 0.78
CA GLU A 46 -4.05 -5.45 -0.08
C GLU A 46 -3.53 -6.78 0.46
N LYS A 47 -2.31 -6.81 1.00
CA LYS A 47 -1.74 -8.00 1.66
C LYS A 47 -2.57 -8.42 2.87
N LEU A 48 -2.96 -7.48 3.75
CA LEU A 48 -3.79 -7.76 4.92
C LEU A 48 -5.18 -8.25 4.50
N LYS A 49 -5.78 -7.67 3.46
CA LYS A 49 -7.05 -8.14 2.88
C LYS A 49 -6.93 -9.57 2.33
N SER A 50 -5.87 -9.88 1.59
CA SER A 50 -5.62 -11.24 1.07
C SER A 50 -5.50 -12.25 2.20
N LYS A 51 -4.66 -11.95 3.20
CA LYS A 51 -4.46 -12.78 4.39
C LYS A 51 -5.76 -13.01 5.15
N ARG A 52 -6.60 -11.98 5.34
CA ARG A 52 -7.93 -12.14 5.94
C ARG A 52 -8.81 -13.11 5.16
N ASN A 53 -8.84 -12.98 3.83
CA ASN A 53 -9.67 -13.83 3.00
C ASN A 53 -9.20 -15.29 3.06
N GLU A 54 -7.89 -15.53 2.99
CA GLU A 54 -7.28 -16.86 3.12
C GLU A 54 -7.60 -17.49 4.47
N VAL A 55 -7.39 -16.77 5.57
CA VAL A 55 -7.66 -17.29 6.91
C VAL A 55 -9.16 -17.55 7.11
N SER A 56 -10.03 -16.69 6.57
CA SER A 56 -11.48 -16.91 6.62
C SER A 56 -11.89 -18.21 5.91
N GLN A 57 -11.27 -18.52 4.77
CA GLN A 57 -11.48 -19.78 4.05
C GLN A 57 -10.98 -20.98 4.86
N GLN A 58 -9.80 -20.87 5.48
CA GLN A 58 -9.24 -21.91 6.35
C GLN A 58 -10.15 -22.18 7.56
N VAL A 59 -10.64 -21.14 8.24
CA VAL A 59 -11.60 -21.27 9.35
C VAL A 59 -12.87 -21.99 8.89
N ALA A 60 -13.40 -21.66 7.71
CA ALA A 60 -14.58 -22.35 7.17
C ALA A 60 -14.32 -23.83 6.87
N ALA A 61 -13.12 -24.17 6.38
CA ALA A 61 -12.71 -25.57 6.16
C ALA A 61 -12.58 -26.34 7.48
N LEU A 62 -11.86 -25.81 8.47
CA LEU A 62 -11.68 -26.42 9.79
C LEU A 62 -13.02 -26.65 10.49
N LYS A 63 -13.92 -25.65 10.47
CA LYS A 63 -15.27 -25.79 11.05
C LYS A 63 -16.10 -26.88 10.36
N ARG A 64 -15.95 -27.05 9.05
CA ARG A 64 -16.61 -28.14 8.30
C ARG A 64 -16.06 -29.50 8.72
N GLU A 65 -14.76 -29.59 8.98
CA GLU A 65 -14.07 -30.78 9.48
C GLU A 65 -14.25 -31.00 11.00
N LYS A 66 -15.03 -30.14 11.68
CA LYS A 66 -15.24 -30.14 13.13
C LYS A 66 -13.93 -29.99 13.94
N GLN A 67 -12.93 -29.34 13.35
CA GLN A 67 -11.65 -29.00 13.98
C GLN A 67 -11.72 -27.60 14.61
N ASP A 68 -10.86 -27.37 15.61
CA ASP A 68 -10.73 -26.07 16.27
C ASP A 68 -10.04 -25.05 15.36
N ALA A 69 -10.61 -23.84 15.29
CA ALA A 69 -10.12 -22.72 14.50
C ALA A 69 -9.94 -21.43 15.33
N ASP A 70 -10.02 -21.52 16.66
CA ASP A 70 -10.00 -20.35 17.54
C ASP A 70 -8.68 -19.56 17.43
N HIS A 71 -7.56 -20.24 17.18
CA HIS A 71 -6.26 -19.59 16.96
C HIS A 71 -6.26 -18.69 15.72
N LEU A 72 -6.84 -19.14 14.60
CA LEU A 72 -6.96 -18.37 13.36
C LEU A 72 -7.92 -17.19 13.50
N ILE A 73 -9.00 -17.39 14.25
CA ILE A 73 -9.98 -16.32 14.53
C ILE A 73 -9.32 -15.22 15.38
N LYS A 74 -8.45 -15.60 16.33
CA LYS A 74 -7.71 -14.65 17.16
C LYS A 74 -6.67 -13.86 16.35
N GLU A 75 -5.87 -14.53 15.51
CA GLU A 75 -4.92 -13.87 14.60
C GLU A 75 -5.63 -12.83 13.73
N MET A 76 -6.83 -13.14 13.23
CA MET A 76 -7.56 -12.21 12.36
C MET A 76 -8.18 -11.01 13.06
N ARG A 77 -8.39 -11.07 14.39
CA ARG A 77 -8.84 -9.89 15.16
C ARG A 77 -7.73 -8.86 15.35
N GLU A 78 -6.47 -9.28 15.31
CA GLU A 78 -5.31 -8.39 15.46
C GLU A 78 -4.93 -7.69 14.14
N VAL A 79 -5.35 -8.26 13.00
CA VAL A 79 -5.14 -7.72 11.64
C VAL A 79 -6.19 -6.65 11.27
N GLY A 80 -7.25 -6.48 12.07
CA GLY A 80 -8.40 -5.60 11.83
C GLY A 80 -8.29 -4.22 12.47
#